data_AF-A0A2G4YWW0-F1
#
_entry.id   AF-A0A2G4YWW0-F1
#
_cell.length_a   1.000
_cell.length_b   1.000
_cell.length_c   1.000
_cell.angle_alpha   90.00
_cell.angle_beta   90.00
_cell.angle_gamma   90.00
#
_symmetry.space_group_name_H-M   'P 1'
#
loop_
_entity.id
_entity.type
_entity.pdbx_description
1 polymer ?
#
loop_
_entity_poly.entity_id
_entity_poly.type
_entity_poly.pdbx_seq_one_letter_code
_entity_poly.pdbx_strand_id
1 'polypeptide(L)'
;MSQIYPIPPNRKTANGRAVESVTADDSLKPAMVKEALEVWQPRSKRPLSEEDAREIIENTTGFFKLLHKWKRAETLENKIDKEKD
;
A
#
# COMPACT_ATOMS: atom_id res chain seq x y z
N MET A 1 24.43 -16.70 -2.21
CA MET A 1 23.52 -15.55 -2.37
C MET A 1 23.14 -15.45 -3.84
N SER A 2 21.89 -15.78 -4.20
CA SER A 2 21.39 -15.65 -5.57
C SER A 2 20.20 -14.70 -5.54
N GLN A 3 20.36 -13.53 -6.15
CA GLN A 3 19.28 -12.57 -6.39
C GLN A 3 18.49 -13.05 -7.61
N ILE A 4 17.29 -13.55 -7.38
CA ILE A 4 16.32 -13.84 -8.46
C ILE A 4 15.52 -12.56 -8.68
N TYR A 5 15.79 -11.85 -9.77
CA TYR A 5 14.98 -10.72 -10.22
C TYR A 5 13.71 -11.25 -10.93
N PRO A 6 12.50 -10.77 -10.59
CA PRO A 6 11.28 -11.19 -11.26
C PRO A 6 11.14 -10.57 -12.66
N ILE A 7 10.57 -11.37 -13.56
CA ILE A 7 10.33 -11.10 -14.98
C ILE A 7 9.31 -9.96 -15.15
N PRO A 8 9.54 -8.97 -16.04
CA PRO A 8 8.57 -7.89 -16.29
C PRO A 8 7.33 -8.39 -17.04
N PRO A 9 6.12 -7.89 -16.70
CA PRO A 9 4.85 -8.44 -17.17
C PRO A 9 4.47 -7.86 -18.53
N ASN A 10 4.96 -8.44 -19.64
CA ASN A 10 4.30 -8.25 -20.94
C ASN A 10 4.71 -9.29 -22.01
N ARG A 11 4.60 -10.58 -21.69
CA ARG A 11 4.51 -11.61 -22.74
C ARG A 11 3.11 -12.21 -22.73
N LYS A 12 2.32 -11.90 -23.77
CA LYS A 12 1.10 -12.65 -24.09
C LYS A 12 1.52 -14.07 -24.50
N THR A 13 1.28 -15.06 -23.65
CA THR A 13 1.53 -16.46 -24.01
C THR A 13 0.34 -17.00 -24.80
N ALA A 14 0.63 -17.65 -25.92
CA ALA A 14 -0.33 -18.11 -26.94
C ALA A 14 -1.23 -19.29 -26.53
N ASN A 15 -1.24 -19.71 -25.27
CA ASN A 15 -2.01 -20.87 -24.81
C ASN A 15 -3.03 -20.41 -23.77
N GLY A 16 -4.29 -20.37 -24.18
CA GLY A 16 -5.45 -19.83 -23.45
C GLY A 16 -5.83 -20.57 -22.17
N ARG A 17 -4.91 -20.70 -21.22
CA ARG A 17 -5.23 -21.02 -19.84
C ARG A 17 -5.23 -19.70 -19.08
N ALA A 18 -6.41 -19.25 -18.66
CA ALA A 18 -6.54 -18.16 -17.71
C ALA A 18 -5.82 -18.58 -16.43
N VAL A 19 -4.56 -18.17 -16.29
CA VAL A 19 -3.92 -18.10 -14.99
C VAL A 19 -4.62 -16.95 -14.30
N GLU A 20 -5.38 -17.25 -13.26
CA GLU A 20 -5.94 -16.22 -12.40
C GLU A 20 -4.82 -15.25 -12.05
N SER A 21 -5.04 -13.99 -12.39
CA SER A 21 -4.15 -12.89 -12.09
C SER A 21 -4.11 -12.73 -10.57
N VAL A 22 -3.35 -13.57 -9.89
CA VAL A 22 -2.89 -13.29 -8.53
C VAL A 22 -1.96 -12.10 -8.68
N THR A 23 -2.55 -10.91 -8.63
CA THR A 23 -1.82 -9.66 -8.71
C THR A 23 -0.76 -9.65 -7.61
N ALA A 24 0.41 -9.06 -7.88
CA ALA A 24 1.49 -8.95 -6.89
C ALA A 24 1.05 -8.30 -5.56
N ASP A 25 -0.08 -7.58 -5.60
CA ASP A 25 -0.78 -7.04 -4.43
C ASP A 25 -1.16 -8.13 -3.42
N ASP A 26 -1.63 -9.30 -3.89
CA ASP A 26 -2.14 -10.37 -3.03
C ASP A 26 -1.03 -11.12 -2.27
N SER A 27 0.17 -11.20 -2.85
CA SER A 27 1.33 -11.81 -2.20
C SER A 27 2.03 -10.88 -1.21
N LEU A 28 1.79 -9.56 -1.29
CA LEU A 28 2.35 -8.57 -0.37
C LEU A 28 1.52 -8.42 0.91
N LYS A 29 0.20 -8.66 0.86
CA LYS A 29 -0.69 -8.54 2.02
C LYS A 29 -0.22 -9.31 3.26
N PRO A 30 0.22 -10.59 3.18
CA PRO A 30 0.68 -11.32 4.35
C PRO A 30 1.97 -10.76 4.95
N ALA A 31 2.89 -10.27 4.10
CA ALA A 31 4.14 -9.67 4.54
C ALA A 31 3.89 -8.36 5.30
N MET A 32 2.97 -7.53 4.82
CA MET A 32 2.59 -6.27 5.47
C MET A 32 1.94 -6.49 6.83
N VAL A 33 1.07 -7.50 6.97
CA VAL A 33 0.46 -7.86 8.27
C VAL A 33 1.52 -8.24 9.29
N LYS A 34 2.51 -9.05 8.88
CA LYS A 34 3.62 -9.44 9.75
C LYS A 34 4.45 -8.23 10.18
N GLU A 35 4.82 -7.37 9.24
CA GLU A 35 5.58 -6.15 9.53
C GLU A 35 4.81 -5.22 10.48
N ALA A 36 3.51 -5.06 10.27
CA ALA A 36 2.65 -4.29 11.17
C ALA A 36 2.67 -4.88 12.59
N LEU A 37 2.58 -6.20 12.76
CA LEU A 37 2.72 -6.81 14.09
C LEU A 37 4.10 -6.54 14.70
N GLU A 38 5.19 -6.71 13.94
CA GLU A 38 6.55 -6.45 14.43
C GLU A 38 6.74 -5.00 14.92
N VAL A 39 6.14 -4.03 14.21
CA VAL A 39 6.22 -2.61 14.58
C VAL A 39 5.29 -2.28 15.75
N TRP A 40 4.05 -2.77 15.76
CA TRP A 40 3.03 -2.26 16.67
C TRP A 40 2.90 -3.09 17.95
N GLN A 41 3.26 -4.38 17.93
CA GLN A 41 3.19 -5.25 19.10
C GLN A 41 3.98 -4.71 20.30
N PRO A 42 5.24 -4.23 20.17
CA PRO A 42 6.00 -3.71 21.32
C PRO A 42 5.44 -2.40 21.89
N ARG A 43 4.56 -1.72 21.15
CA ARG A 43 3.96 -0.42 21.50
C ARG A 43 2.54 -0.59 22.07
N SER A 44 1.99 -1.79 21.98
CA SER A 44 0.67 -2.11 22.49
C SER A 44 0.77 -2.76 23.87
N LYS A 45 -0.12 -2.37 24.79
CA LYS A 45 -0.27 -3.03 26.10
C LYS A 45 -1.01 -4.37 26.00
N ARG A 46 -1.74 -4.59 24.89
CA ARG A 46 -2.50 -5.82 24.61
C ARG A 46 -1.87 -6.58 23.43
N PRO A 47 -1.93 -7.91 23.40
CA PRO A 47 -1.56 -8.65 22.22
C PRO A 47 -2.38 -8.21 21.01
N LEU A 48 -1.73 -7.95 19.87
CA LEU A 48 -2.39 -7.64 18.61
C LEU A 48 -2.60 -8.93 17.82
N SER A 49 -3.80 -9.07 17.27
CA SER A 49 -4.13 -10.13 16.31
C SER A 49 -3.74 -9.71 14.89
N GLU A 50 -3.74 -10.66 13.95
CA GLU A 50 -3.60 -10.34 12.52
C GLU A 50 -4.67 -9.36 12.04
N GLU A 51 -5.87 -9.42 12.61
CA GLU A 51 -6.96 -8.50 12.26
C GLU A 51 -6.66 -7.09 12.76
N ASP A 52 -6.19 -6.95 14.01
CA ASP A 52 -5.73 -5.64 14.51
C ASP A 52 -4.63 -5.06 13.61
N ALA A 53 -3.73 -5.90 13.10
CA ALA A 53 -2.68 -5.46 12.18
C ALA A 53 -3.24 -5.01 10.82
N ARG A 54 -4.25 -5.69 10.27
CA ARG A 54 -4.95 -5.23 9.05
C ARG A 54 -5.62 -3.88 9.27
N GLU A 55 -6.34 -3.71 10.38
CA GLU A 55 -6.98 -2.44 10.74
C GLU A 55 -5.95 -1.31 10.90
N ILE A 56 -4.81 -1.59 11.55
CA ILE A 56 -3.72 -0.62 11.69
C ILE A 56 -3.20 -0.18 10.32
N ILE A 57 -2.97 -1.12 9.40
CA ILE A 57 -2.51 -0.82 8.03
C ILE A 57 -3.53 0.05 7.30
N GLU A 58 -4.81 -0.32 7.36
CA GLU A 58 -5.88 0.43 6.70
C GLU A 58 -6.00 1.85 7.25
N ASN A 59 -6.06 1.99 8.57
CA ASN A 59 -6.18 3.28 9.25
C ASN A 59 -4.98 4.19 8.97
N THR A 60 -3.76 3.65 9.07
CA THR A 60 -2.53 4.40 8.81
C THR A 60 -2.49 4.87 7.35
N THR A 61 -2.78 3.96 6.41
CA THR A 61 -2.80 4.28 4.98
C THR A 61 -3.86 5.31 4.65
N GLY A 62 -5.07 5.16 5.21
CA GLY A 62 -6.18 6.10 5.05
C GLY A 62 -5.84 7.49 5.56
N PHE A 63 -5.23 7.58 6.75
CA PHE A 63 -4.81 8.85 7.33
C PHE A 63 -3.81 9.60 6.43
N PHE A 64 -2.75 8.93 5.95
CA PHE A 64 -1.77 9.58 5.06
C PHE A 64 -2.35 9.94 3.69
N LYS A 65 -3.28 9.13 3.15
CA LYS A 65 -4.02 9.50 1.93
C LYS A 65 -4.81 10.79 2.11
N LEU A 66 -5.45 10.97 3.28
CA LEU A 66 -6.19 12.20 3.61
C LEU A 66 -5.25 13.41 3.68
N LEU A 67 -4.13 13.30 4.40
CA LEU A 67 -3.14 14.37 4.49
C LEU A 67 -2.58 14.75 3.11
N HIS A 68 -2.30 13.75 2.27
CA HIS A 68 -1.84 13.99 0.90
C HIS A 68 -2.90 14.70 0.06
N LYS A 69 -4.18 14.33 0.20
CA LYS A 69 -5.29 15.03 -0.48
C LYS A 69 -5.36 16.50 -0.09
N TRP A 70 -5.27 16.81 1.19
CA TRP A 70 -5.27 18.19 1.67
C TRP A 70 -4.06 18.98 1.16
N LYS A 71 -2.87 18.38 1.17
CA LYS A 71 -1.67 19.05 0.65
C LYS A 71 -1.79 19.40 -0.84
N ARG A 72 -2.40 18.52 -1.63
CA ARG A 72 -2.67 18.76 -3.05
C ARG A 72 -3.71 19.87 -3.25
N ALA A 73 -4.75 19.90 -2.43
CA ALA A 73 -5.78 20.95 -2.48
C ALA A 73 -5.18 22.33 -2.17
N GLU A 74 -4.39 22.45 -1.10
CA GLU A 74 -3.69 23.69 -0.74
C GLU A 74 -2.76 24.16 -1.88
N THR A 75 -2.05 23.23 -2.52
CA THR A 75 -1.17 23.57 -3.66
C THR A 75 -1.96 24.07 -4.86
N LEU A 76 -3.18 23.58 -5.07
CA LEU A 76 -4.03 24.00 -6.18
C LEU A 76 -4.69 25.36 -5.91
N GLU A 77 -5.17 25.59 -4.69
CA GLU A 77 -5.71 26.87 -4.24
C GLU A 77 -4.67 27.99 -4.37
N ASN A 78 -3.45 27.76 -3.88
CA ASN A 78 -2.33 28.69 -4.04
C ASN A 78 -1.94 28.97 -5.49
N LYS A 79 -2.24 28.07 -6.43
CA LYS A 79 -2.01 28.31 -7.87
C LYS A 79 -3.11 29.18 -8.47
N ILE A 80 -4.37 28.93 -8.09
CA ILE A 80 -5.53 29.70 -8.56
C ILE A 80 -5.43 31.16 -8.10
N ASP A 81 -4.98 31.40 -6.86
CA ASP A 81 -4.84 32.77 -6.36
C ASP A 81 -3.72 33.54 -7.08
N LYS A 82 -2.63 32.86 -7.45
CA LYS A 82 -1.54 33.46 -8.24
C LYS A 82 -1.87 33.74 -9.71
N GLU A 83 -2.93 33.13 -10.25
CA GLU A 83 -3.40 33.40 -11.62
C GLU A 83 -4.45 34.52 -11.67
N LYS A 84 -4.91 35.02 -10.51
CA LYS A 84 -5.89 36.10 -10.40
C LYS A 84 -5.29 37.49 -10.15
N ASP A 85 -4.00 37.56 -9.82
CA ASP A 85 -3.19 38.78 -9.73
C ASP A 85 -2.46 39.06 -11.05
#